data_AF-A0A537MFL9-F1
#
_entry.id   AF-A0A537MFL9-F1
#
_cell.length_a   1.000
_cell.length_b   1.000
_cell.length_c   1.000
_cell.angle_alpha   90.00
_cell.angle_beta   90.00
_cell.angle_gamma   90.00
#
_symmetry.space_group_name_H-M   'P 1'
#
loop_
_entity.id
_entity.type
_entity.pdbx_description
1 polymer ?
#
loop_
_entity_poly.entity_id
_entity_poly.type
_entity_poly.pdbx_seq_one_letter_code
_entity_poly.pdbx_strand_id
1 'polypeptide(L)'
;MAPFRMERSANLEQKRFALKRHKGEAAAIARARRAARETPLNIILIQLGAALVTVALCALLHAAGLQGISKLFHIEDEELEKKSLGLETAWLIVVIALSLFVLHLAEIGLFGALYLALGAASSLEEALFFSLASYTTAGTAAVHLIDPWRLLGAAEALAGFLLIGWSTAYLVAKLRKLGE
;
A
#
# COMPACT_ATOMS: atom_id res chain seq x y z
N MET A 1 59.88 3.35 -30.57
CA MET A 1 58.78 4.34 -30.74
C MET A 1 57.42 3.63 -30.90
N ALA A 2 56.91 2.95 -29.87
CA ALA A 2 55.62 2.25 -29.91
C ALA A 2 54.70 2.36 -28.64
N PRO A 3 55.10 2.92 -27.48
CA PRO A 3 54.22 2.88 -26.30
C PRO A 3 53.06 3.88 -26.34
N PHE A 4 53.20 5.00 -27.06
CA PHE A 4 52.18 6.07 -27.10
C PHE A 4 50.90 5.71 -27.90
N ARG A 5 50.97 4.74 -28.82
CA ARG A 5 49.83 4.37 -29.69
C ARG A 5 48.85 3.42 -28.99
N MET A 6 49.32 2.53 -28.11
CA MET A 6 48.45 1.58 -27.38
C MET A 6 47.63 2.26 -26.29
N GLU A 7 48.23 3.16 -25.50
CA GLU A 7 47.52 3.88 -24.42
C GLU A 7 46.38 4.76 -24.96
N ARG A 8 46.58 5.38 -26.13
CA ARG A 8 45.53 6.16 -26.82
C ARG A 8 44.35 5.28 -27.27
N SER A 9 44.60 4.04 -27.67
CA SER A 9 43.55 3.11 -28.10
C SER A 9 42.66 2.64 -26.95
N ALA A 10 43.26 2.32 -25.79
CA ALA A 10 42.52 1.92 -24.59
C ALA A 10 41.63 3.06 -24.05
N ASN A 11 42.13 4.31 -24.06
CA ASN A 11 41.36 5.48 -23.63
C ASN A 11 40.15 5.75 -24.56
N LEU A 12 40.30 5.50 -25.87
CA LEU A 12 39.21 5.64 -26.84
C LEU A 12 38.12 4.59 -26.65
N GLU A 13 38.48 3.34 -26.32
CA GLU A 13 37.51 2.28 -26.03
C GLU A 13 36.73 2.56 -24.75
N GLN A 14 37.40 3.03 -23.70
CA GLN A 14 36.76 3.41 -22.44
C GLN A 14 35.80 4.60 -22.62
N LYS A 15 36.21 5.62 -23.40
CA LYS A 15 35.33 6.74 -23.77
C LYS A 15 34.14 6.28 -24.61
N ARG A 16 34.34 5.37 -25.58
CA ARG A 16 33.26 4.79 -26.38
C ARG A 16 32.27 3.99 -25.54
N PHE A 17 32.76 3.24 -24.56
CA PHE A 17 31.93 2.48 -23.63
C PHE A 17 31.11 3.42 -22.73
N ALA A 18 31.74 4.44 -22.16
CA ALA A 18 31.04 5.47 -21.38
C ALA A 18 29.98 6.21 -22.21
N LEU A 19 30.29 6.54 -23.48
CA LEU A 19 29.35 7.21 -24.38
C LEU A 19 28.17 6.30 -24.78
N LYS A 20 28.41 5.00 -24.99
CA LYS A 20 27.35 4.02 -25.24
C LYS A 20 26.45 3.85 -24.02
N ARG A 21 27.03 3.77 -22.81
CA ARG A 21 26.29 3.70 -21.54
C ARG A 21 25.41 4.94 -21.35
N HIS A 22 25.98 6.14 -21.49
CA HIS A 22 25.25 7.40 -21.35
C HIS A 22 24.14 7.57 -22.42
N LYS A 23 24.38 7.14 -23.66
CA LYS A 23 23.34 7.13 -24.71
C LYS A 23 22.23 6.11 -24.40
N GLY A 24 22.58 4.95 -23.84
CA GLY A 24 21.63 3.93 -23.39
C GLY A 24 20.75 4.44 -22.26
N GLU A 25 21.34 5.07 -21.25
CA GLU A 25 20.66 5.70 -20.12
C GLU A 25 19.75 6.84 -20.58
N ALA A 26 20.24 7.74 -21.45
CA ALA A 26 19.43 8.82 -22.01
C ALA A 26 18.25 8.30 -22.84
N ALA A 27 18.43 7.23 -23.62
CA ALA A 27 17.36 6.59 -24.38
C ALA A 27 16.36 5.85 -23.48
N ALA A 28 16.80 5.28 -22.36
CA ALA A 28 15.93 4.67 -21.35
C ALA A 28 15.11 5.74 -20.62
N ILE A 29 15.73 6.86 -20.24
CA ILE A 29 15.07 8.02 -19.63
C ILE A 29 14.07 8.65 -20.61
N ALA A 30 14.42 8.79 -21.89
CA ALA A 30 13.50 9.31 -22.91
C ALA A 30 12.33 8.37 -23.17
N ARG A 31 12.53 7.05 -23.13
CA ARG A 31 11.46 6.05 -23.22
C ARG A 31 10.56 6.07 -21.98
N ALA A 32 11.14 6.14 -20.78
CA ALA A 32 10.40 6.30 -19.54
C ALA A 32 9.60 7.61 -19.52
N ARG A 33 10.18 8.71 -20.02
CA ARG A 33 9.51 10.02 -20.18
C ARG A 33 8.42 9.99 -21.24
N ARG A 34 8.55 9.21 -22.33
CA ARG A 34 7.50 9.01 -23.34
C ARG A 34 6.37 8.13 -22.82
N ALA A 35 6.67 7.06 -22.11
CA ALA A 35 5.68 6.22 -21.43
C ALA A 35 4.91 7.03 -20.37
N ALA A 36 5.60 7.92 -19.63
CA ALA A 36 4.98 8.86 -18.71
C ALA A 36 4.23 10.02 -19.41
N ARG A 37 4.35 10.20 -20.74
CA ARG A 37 3.76 11.33 -21.45
C ARG A 37 2.37 11.06 -22.02
N GLU A 38 1.86 9.82 -22.03
CA GLU A 38 0.56 9.51 -22.66
C GLU A 38 -0.22 8.40 -21.96
N THR A 39 -0.36 8.42 -20.63
CA THR A 39 -1.53 7.75 -20.03
C THR A 39 -2.74 8.65 -20.31
N PRO A 40 -3.69 8.24 -21.16
CA PRO A 40 -4.74 9.16 -21.57
C PRO A 40 -5.65 9.47 -20.38
N LEU A 41 -6.20 10.69 -20.33
CA LEU A 41 -6.91 11.24 -19.17
C LEU A 41 -8.02 10.31 -18.68
N ASN A 42 -8.72 9.64 -19.59
CA ASN A 42 -9.76 8.67 -19.26
C ASN A 42 -9.24 7.52 -18.39
N ILE A 43 -8.02 7.02 -18.61
CA ILE A 43 -7.43 5.94 -17.82
C ILE A 43 -7.06 6.43 -16.41
N ILE A 44 -6.59 7.67 -16.28
CA ILE A 44 -6.35 8.28 -14.97
C ILE A 44 -7.67 8.43 -14.20
N LEU A 45 -8.71 8.94 -14.87
CA LEU A 45 -10.04 9.07 -14.27
C LEU A 45 -10.64 7.73 -13.85
N ILE A 46 -10.45 6.67 -14.64
CA ILE A 46 -10.89 5.31 -14.28
C ILE A 46 -10.16 4.83 -13.02
N GLN A 47 -8.84 5.03 -12.92
CA GLN A 47 -8.09 4.65 -11.72
C GLN A 47 -8.54 5.42 -10.48
N LEU A 48 -8.74 6.73 -10.61
CA LEU A 48 -9.24 7.57 -9.51
C LEU A 48 -10.66 7.19 -9.10
N GLY A 49 -11.54 6.89 -10.07
CA GLY A 49 -12.90 6.43 -9.80
C GLY A 49 -12.92 5.07 -9.10
N ALA A 50 -12.15 4.10 -9.59
CA ALA A 50 -12.00 2.78 -8.97
C ALA A 50 -11.43 2.91 -7.55
N ALA A 51 -10.41 3.76 -7.37
CA ALA A 51 -9.85 4.05 -6.05
C ALA A 51 -10.91 4.64 -5.12
N LEU A 52 -11.62 5.69 -5.55
CA LEU A 52 -12.62 6.36 -4.72
C LEU A 52 -13.72 5.39 -4.26
N VAL A 53 -14.26 4.58 -5.18
CA VAL A 53 -15.27 3.57 -4.86
C VAL A 53 -14.73 2.56 -3.86
N THR A 54 -13.52 2.03 -4.11
CA THR A 54 -12.94 0.98 -3.26
C THR A 54 -12.58 1.51 -1.88
N VAL A 55 -12.04 2.72 -1.79
CA VAL A 55 -11.76 3.39 -0.52
C VAL A 55 -13.05 3.66 0.25
N ALA A 56 -14.12 4.09 -0.41
CA ALA A 56 -15.42 4.27 0.24
C ALA A 56 -15.96 2.94 0.78
N LEU A 57 -15.86 1.85 0.00
CA LEU A 57 -16.23 0.52 0.45
C LEU A 57 -15.40 0.05 1.64
N CYS A 58 -14.08 0.24 1.61
CA CYS A 58 -13.20 -0.06 2.74
C CYS A 58 -13.59 0.77 3.98
N ALA A 59 -13.83 2.08 3.83
CA ALA A 59 -14.22 2.93 4.95
C ALA A 59 -15.57 2.51 5.57
N LEU A 60 -16.54 2.11 4.75
CA LEU A 60 -17.83 1.58 5.21
C LEU A 60 -17.65 0.23 5.92
N LEU A 61 -16.86 -0.68 5.33
CA LEU A 61 -16.51 -1.95 5.95
C LEU A 61 -15.81 -1.73 7.28
N HIS A 62 -14.88 -0.78 7.35
CA HIS A 62 -14.15 -0.42 8.56
C HIS A 62 -15.11 0.08 9.64
N ALA A 63 -15.94 1.06 9.30
CA ALA A 63 -16.91 1.64 10.24
C ALA A 63 -17.89 0.59 10.76
N ALA A 64 -18.38 -0.30 9.90
CA ALA A 64 -19.24 -1.41 10.29
C ALA A 64 -18.49 -2.44 11.16
N GLY A 65 -17.24 -2.74 10.83
CA GLY A 65 -16.37 -3.63 11.58
C GLY A 65 -16.09 -3.10 12.98
N LEU A 66 -15.76 -1.81 13.13
CA LEU A 66 -15.59 -1.16 14.43
C LEU A 66 -16.87 -1.26 15.27
N GLN A 67 -18.03 -0.91 14.70
CA GLN A 67 -19.31 -1.06 15.40
C GLN A 67 -19.60 -2.51 15.79
N GLY A 68 -19.30 -3.47 14.92
CA GLY A 68 -19.47 -4.90 15.18
C GLY A 68 -18.57 -5.38 16.32
N ILE A 69 -17.30 -5.00 16.32
CA ILE A 69 -16.33 -5.27 17.38
C ILE A 69 -16.80 -4.64 18.69
N SER A 70 -17.23 -3.37 18.67
CA SER A 70 -17.73 -2.70 19.88
C SER A 70 -18.91 -3.43 20.50
N LYS A 71 -19.89 -3.84 19.68
CA LYS A 71 -21.08 -4.56 20.15
C LYS A 71 -20.76 -5.97 20.63
N LEU A 72 -19.97 -6.73 19.87
CA LEU A 72 -19.65 -8.13 20.17
C LEU A 72 -18.91 -8.28 21.50
N PHE A 73 -17.99 -7.35 21.78
CA PHE A 73 -17.17 -7.38 22.99
C PHE A 73 -17.63 -6.41 24.08
N HIS A 74 -18.83 -5.82 23.94
CA HIS A 74 -19.42 -4.89 24.91
C HIS A 74 -18.49 -3.72 25.28
N ILE A 75 -17.83 -3.15 24.27
CA ILE A 75 -16.89 -2.03 24.38
C ILE A 75 -17.67 -0.71 24.33
N GLU A 76 -18.69 -0.59 25.18
CA GLU A 76 -19.46 0.62 25.38
C GLU A 76 -18.80 1.46 26.47
N ASP A 77 -18.84 2.79 26.33
CA ASP A 77 -18.07 3.68 27.21
C ASP A 77 -18.46 3.48 28.69
N GLU A 78 -19.75 3.25 28.98
CA GLU A 78 -20.26 2.97 30.33
C GLU A 78 -19.73 1.66 30.92
N GLU A 79 -19.52 0.64 30.08
CA GLU A 79 -19.02 -0.68 30.52
C GLU A 79 -17.51 -0.67 30.72
N LEU A 80 -16.78 0.17 29.97
CA LEU A 80 -15.34 0.32 30.12
C LEU A 80 -14.97 1.08 31.41
N GLU A 81 -15.73 2.12 31.78
CA GLU A 81 -15.51 2.89 33.02
C GLU A 81 -15.66 2.02 34.29
N LYS A 82 -16.36 0.89 34.20
CA LYS A 82 -16.55 -0.05 35.32
C LYS A 82 -15.39 -1.05 35.47
N LYS A 83 -14.48 -1.16 34.48
CA LYS A 83 -13.40 -2.17 34.46
C LYS A 83 -12.13 -1.63 35.12
N SER A 84 -11.47 -2.48 35.91
CA SER A 84 -10.16 -2.18 36.49
C SER A 84 -9.01 -2.57 35.55
N LEU A 85 -7.85 -1.92 35.74
CA LEU A 85 -6.62 -2.29 35.04
C LEU A 85 -6.12 -3.65 35.58
N GLY A 86 -6.31 -4.71 34.78
CA GLY A 86 -5.96 -6.08 35.14
C GLY A 86 -5.83 -6.99 33.92
N LEU A 87 -5.63 -8.29 34.17
CA LEU A 87 -5.39 -9.29 33.11
C LEU A 87 -6.57 -9.43 32.13
N GLU A 88 -7.80 -9.26 32.60
CA GLU A 88 -9.01 -9.27 31.76
C GLU A 88 -9.00 -8.14 30.73
N THR A 89 -8.57 -6.94 31.15
CA THR A 89 -8.43 -5.78 30.29
C THR A 89 -7.31 -5.98 29.27
N ALA A 90 -6.17 -6.56 29.69
CA ALA A 90 -5.10 -6.92 28.76
C ALA A 90 -5.56 -7.94 27.69
N TRP A 91 -6.34 -8.95 28.10
CA TRP A 91 -6.91 -9.92 27.18
C TRP A 91 -7.88 -9.28 26.19
N LEU A 92 -8.77 -8.39 26.66
CA LEU A 92 -9.69 -7.63 25.81
C LEU A 92 -8.93 -6.83 24.73
N ILE A 93 -7.85 -6.14 25.10
CA ILE A 93 -7.02 -5.38 24.15
C ILE A 93 -6.45 -6.29 23.06
N VAL A 94 -5.93 -7.47 23.42
CA VAL A 94 -5.40 -8.44 22.46
C VAL A 94 -6.49 -8.91 21.49
N VAL A 95 -7.68 -9.23 22.00
CA VAL A 95 -8.82 -9.66 21.18
C VAL A 95 -9.26 -8.56 20.22
N ILE A 96 -9.32 -7.30 20.67
CA ILE A 96 -9.63 -6.16 19.80
C ILE A 96 -8.57 -5.99 18.73
N ALA A 97 -7.28 -6.02 19.10
CA ALA A 97 -6.17 -5.87 18.15
C ALA A 97 -6.21 -6.95 17.07
N LEU A 98 -6.47 -8.21 17.43
CA LEU A 98 -6.63 -9.31 16.47
C LEU A 98 -7.87 -9.12 15.58
N SER A 99 -8.97 -8.60 16.13
CA SER A 99 -10.18 -8.31 15.36
C SER A 99 -9.94 -7.21 14.32
N LEU A 100 -9.23 -6.15 14.70
CA LEU A 100 -8.82 -5.08 13.79
C LEU A 100 -7.86 -5.59 12.72
N PHE A 101 -6.93 -6.47 13.08
CA PHE A 101 -6.05 -7.12 12.12
C PHE A 101 -6.84 -7.90 11.06
N VAL A 102 -7.83 -8.70 11.47
CA VAL A 102 -8.72 -9.42 10.53
C VAL A 102 -9.54 -8.45 9.67
N LEU A 103 -10.04 -7.35 10.25
CA LEU A 103 -10.76 -6.31 9.51
C LEU A 103 -9.87 -5.69 8.42
N HIS A 104 -8.62 -5.36 8.73
CA HIS A 104 -7.66 -4.86 7.75
C HIS A 104 -7.33 -5.89 6.68
N LEU A 105 -7.20 -7.18 7.02
CA LEU A 105 -7.02 -8.23 6.03
C LEU A 105 -8.21 -8.32 5.06
N ALA A 106 -9.44 -8.04 5.50
CA ALA A 106 -10.60 -7.99 4.62
C ALA A 106 -10.54 -6.80 3.65
N GLU A 107 -10.07 -5.63 4.10
CA GLU A 107 -9.89 -4.43 3.27
C GLU A 107 -8.76 -4.60 2.24
N ILE A 108 -7.66 -5.22 2.66
CA ILE A 108 -6.57 -5.68 1.78
C ILE A 108 -7.13 -6.68 0.76
N GLY A 109 -7.94 -7.63 1.21
CA GLY A 109 -8.63 -8.58 0.34
C GLY A 109 -9.50 -7.89 -0.72
N LEU A 110 -10.16 -6.78 -0.37
CA LEU A 110 -11.00 -6.02 -1.30
C LEU A 110 -10.15 -5.38 -2.42
N PHE A 111 -9.01 -4.77 -2.08
CA PHE A 111 -8.07 -4.27 -3.08
C PHE A 111 -7.43 -5.39 -3.91
N GLY A 112 -7.00 -6.48 -3.27
CA GLY A 112 -6.49 -7.67 -3.97
C GLY A 112 -7.49 -8.23 -4.99
N ALA A 113 -8.76 -8.34 -4.60
CA ALA A 113 -9.83 -8.77 -5.50
C ALA A 113 -10.04 -7.80 -6.67
N LEU A 114 -9.98 -6.49 -6.41
CA LEU A 114 -10.03 -5.47 -7.46
C LEU A 114 -8.86 -5.60 -8.44
N TYR A 115 -7.65 -5.83 -7.94
CA TYR A 115 -6.47 -6.02 -8.80
C TYR A 115 -6.62 -7.22 -9.72
N LEU A 116 -7.15 -8.34 -9.23
CA LEU A 116 -7.47 -9.48 -10.07
C LEU A 116 -8.55 -9.17 -11.11
N ALA A 117 -9.63 -8.52 -10.69
CA ALA A 117 -10.74 -8.17 -11.58
C ALA A 117 -10.32 -7.22 -12.72
N LEU A 118 -9.35 -6.34 -12.46
CA LEU A 118 -8.79 -5.41 -13.43
C LEU A 118 -7.64 -6.01 -14.26
N GLY A 119 -7.23 -7.25 -13.98
CA GLY A 119 -6.04 -7.87 -14.59
C GLY A 119 -4.74 -7.13 -14.24
N ALA A 120 -4.71 -6.45 -13.09
CA ALA A 120 -3.57 -5.67 -12.61
C ALA A 120 -2.48 -6.52 -11.94
N ALA A 121 -2.79 -7.77 -11.59
CA ALA A 121 -1.89 -8.76 -11.01
C ALA A 121 -2.13 -10.14 -11.67
N SER A 122 -1.09 -10.98 -11.72
CA SER A 122 -1.11 -12.23 -12.48
C SER A 122 -1.68 -13.41 -11.66
N SER A 123 -1.76 -13.27 -10.34
CA SER A 123 -2.24 -14.30 -9.43
C SER A 123 -2.81 -13.70 -8.14
N LEU A 124 -3.59 -14.48 -7.40
CA LEU A 124 -4.13 -14.08 -6.09
C LEU A 124 -3.02 -13.78 -5.08
N GLU A 125 -1.98 -14.62 -5.05
CA GLU A 125 -0.82 -14.41 -4.17
C GLU A 125 -0.13 -13.07 -4.48
N GLU A 126 0.13 -12.79 -5.76
CA GLU A 126 0.74 -11.53 -6.20
C GLU A 126 -0.13 -10.32 -5.84
N ALA A 127 -1.45 -10.42 -6.07
CA ALA A 127 -2.40 -9.35 -5.77
C ALA A 127 -2.47 -9.05 -4.26
N LEU A 128 -2.57 -10.08 -3.42
CA LEU A 128 -2.61 -9.93 -1.96
C LEU A 128 -1.27 -9.47 -1.40
N PHE A 129 -0.16 -9.96 -1.92
CA PHE A 129 1.18 -9.53 -1.50
C PHE A 129 1.42 -8.06 -1.82
N PHE A 130 1.09 -7.63 -3.05
CA PHE A 130 1.17 -6.21 -3.42
C PHE A 130 0.25 -5.36 -2.56
N SER A 131 -1.02 -5.78 -2.42
CA SER A 131 -2.03 -5.07 -1.64
C SER A 131 -1.60 -4.90 -0.18
N LEU A 132 -1.16 -5.97 0.48
CA LEU A 132 -0.66 -5.93 1.85
C LEU A 132 0.51 -4.95 1.99
N ALA A 133 1.50 -5.03 1.10
CA ALA A 133 2.67 -4.16 1.13
C ALA A 133 2.30 -2.69 0.88
N SER A 134 1.38 -2.43 -0.05
CA SER A 134 0.90 -1.09 -0.37
C SER A 134 0.08 -0.49 0.77
N TYR A 135 -0.94 -1.22 1.23
CA TYR A 135 -1.87 -0.83 2.29
C TYR A 135 -1.16 -0.49 3.61
N THR A 136 -0.14 -1.28 3.97
CA THR A 136 0.67 -1.01 5.18
C THR A 136 1.73 0.08 4.97
N THR A 137 1.79 0.69 3.79
CA THR A 137 2.80 1.67 3.35
C THR A 137 4.24 1.17 3.34
N ALA A 138 4.46 -0.12 3.59
CA ALA A 138 5.78 -0.73 3.50
C ALA A 138 6.34 -0.66 2.07
N GLY A 139 5.45 -0.79 1.09
CA GLY A 139 5.80 -0.88 -0.33
C GLY A 139 6.57 -2.17 -0.66
N THR A 140 6.79 -2.40 -1.95
CA THR A 140 7.61 -3.52 -2.42
C THR A 140 8.23 -3.23 -3.78
N ALA A 141 9.46 -3.68 -3.98
CA ALA A 141 10.15 -3.67 -5.27
C ALA A 141 10.07 -5.02 -6.00
N ALA A 142 9.57 -6.08 -5.32
CA ALA A 142 9.50 -7.43 -5.88
C ALA A 142 8.29 -7.61 -6.81
N VAL A 143 7.21 -6.89 -6.54
CA VAL A 143 5.93 -7.00 -7.26
C VAL A 143 5.42 -5.61 -7.59
N HIS A 144 4.90 -5.43 -8.80
CA HIS A 144 4.30 -4.19 -9.24
C HIS A 144 3.02 -4.48 -10.00
N LEU A 145 2.01 -3.60 -9.85
CA LEU A 145 0.82 -3.66 -10.69
C LEU A 145 1.21 -3.47 -12.16
N ILE A 146 0.57 -4.26 -13.01
CA ILE A 146 0.68 -4.13 -14.46
C ILE A 146 0.11 -2.75 -14.86
N ASP A 147 0.83 -2.03 -15.72
CA ASP A 147 0.34 -0.76 -16.25
C ASP A 147 -1.07 -0.95 -16.86
N PRO A 148 -2.02 -0.04 -16.61
CA PRO A 148 -1.81 1.33 -16.13
C PRO A 148 -2.03 1.55 -14.63
N TRP A 149 -2.28 0.52 -13.82
CA TRP A 149 -2.94 0.60 -12.51
C TRP A 149 -2.12 1.16 -11.34
N ARG A 150 -1.00 1.83 -11.61
CA ARG A 150 -0.06 2.32 -10.59
C ARG A 150 -0.66 3.38 -9.66
N LEU A 151 -1.58 4.21 -10.15
CA LEU A 151 -2.22 5.25 -9.33
C LEU A 151 -3.22 4.64 -8.34
N LEU A 152 -3.88 3.55 -8.73
CA LEU A 152 -4.74 2.78 -7.83
C LEU A 152 -3.95 2.19 -6.65
N GLY A 153 -2.78 1.62 -6.92
CA GLY A 153 -1.87 1.14 -5.87
C GLY A 153 -1.42 2.26 -4.92
N ALA A 154 -1.08 3.43 -5.44
CA ALA A 154 -0.74 4.58 -4.59
C ALA A 154 -1.93 5.06 -3.74
N ALA A 155 -3.15 5.02 -4.28
CA ALA A 155 -4.36 5.35 -3.53
C ALA A 155 -4.66 4.33 -2.42
N GLU A 156 -4.41 3.05 -2.65
CA GLU A 156 -4.50 2.01 -1.61
C GLU A 156 -3.56 2.31 -0.44
N ALA A 157 -2.31 2.70 -0.70
CA ALA A 157 -1.37 3.04 0.37
C ALA A 157 -1.88 4.19 1.25
N LEU A 158 -2.46 5.23 0.64
CA LEU A 158 -3.09 6.32 1.39
C LEU A 158 -4.32 5.82 2.17
N ALA A 159 -5.14 4.96 1.57
CA ALA A 159 -6.31 4.41 2.23
C ALA A 159 -5.94 3.57 3.46
N GLY A 160 -4.96 2.67 3.32
CA GLY A 160 -4.50 1.84 4.42
C GLY A 160 -3.87 2.66 5.54
N PHE A 161 -3.07 3.68 5.21
CA PHE A 161 -2.57 4.64 6.20
C PHE A 161 -3.70 5.29 7.01
N LEU A 162 -4.75 5.77 6.34
CA LEU A 162 -5.90 6.42 7.00
C LEU A 162 -6.67 5.44 7.89
N LEU A 163 -6.93 4.22 7.43
CA LEU A 163 -7.72 3.23 8.16
C LEU A 163 -6.96 2.64 9.35
N ILE A 164 -5.66 2.40 9.23
CA ILE A 164 -4.79 2.02 10.35
C ILE A 164 -4.74 3.16 11.39
N GLY A 165 -4.64 4.41 10.92
CA GLY A 165 -4.74 5.60 11.77
C GLY A 165 -6.08 5.66 12.53
N TRP A 166 -7.20 5.37 11.85
CA TRP A 166 -8.52 5.32 12.47
C TRP A 166 -8.61 4.22 13.53
N SER A 167 -8.12 3.01 13.24
CA SER A 167 -8.05 1.91 14.21
C SER A 167 -7.25 2.26 15.45
N THR A 168 -6.11 2.94 15.27
CA THR A 168 -5.29 3.41 16.39
C THR A 168 -6.03 4.45 17.24
N ALA A 169 -6.67 5.42 16.60
CA ALA A 169 -7.47 6.44 17.29
C ALA A 169 -8.64 5.82 18.07
N TYR A 170 -9.33 4.84 17.48
CA TYR A 170 -10.38 4.06 18.14
C TYR A 170 -9.85 3.32 19.37
N LEU A 171 -8.73 2.58 19.24
CA LEU A 171 -8.10 1.88 20.36
C LEU A 171 -7.73 2.84 21.49
N VAL A 172 -7.06 3.95 21.18
CA VAL A 172 -6.67 4.96 22.17
C VAL A 172 -7.90 5.55 22.87
N ALA A 173 -8.97 5.85 22.13
CA ALA A 173 -10.21 6.37 22.71
C ALA A 173 -10.82 5.39 23.72
N LYS A 174 -10.84 4.09 23.40
CA LYS A 174 -11.35 3.05 24.31
C LYS A 174 -10.42 2.78 25.49
N LEU A 175 -9.11 2.79 25.28
CA LEU A 175 -8.12 2.63 26.35
C LEU A 175 -8.20 3.74 27.39
N ARG A 176 -8.47 4.99 26.97
CA ARG A 176 -8.63 6.11 27.90
C ARG A 176 -9.80 5.91 28.87
N LYS A 177 -10.86 5.22 28.43
CA LYS A 177 -12.02 4.89 29.26
C LYS A 177 -11.77 3.78 30.28
N LEU A 178 -10.69 3.01 30.15
CA LEU A 178 -10.30 1.94 31.08
C LEU A 178 -9.39 2.44 32.22
N GLY A 179 -8.90 3.67 32.15
CA GLY A 179 -7.97 4.26 33.13
C GLY A 179 -8.54 5.45 33.90
N GLU A 180 -9.79 5.82 33.62
CA GLU A 180 -10.62 6.77 34.39
C GLU A 180 -11.41 6.00 35.46
#